data_AF-X1S6W3-F1
#
_entry.id   AF-X1S6W3-F1
#
_cell.length_a   1.000
_cell.length_b   1.000
_cell.length_c   1.000
_cell.angle_alpha   90.00
_cell.angle_beta   90.00
_cell.angle_gamma   90.00
#
_symmetry.space_group_name_H-M   'P 1'
#
loop_
_entity.id
_entity.type
_entity.pdbx_description
1 polymer ?
#
loop_
_entity_poly.entity_id
_entity_poly.type
_entity_poly.pdbx_seq_one_letter_code
_entity_poly.pdbx_strand_id
1 'polypeptide(L)'
;NREAAKEIKKDAYVMGEVMGVATSWFKSKSLDAVMNYKLRDLLIDFFIKEAINAVEFNQQLYSFRQTYSDSINYFMFNLLDSHDVPRFLTLCGGNVKKMKLAVVFLMTYIGAPRVIIII
;
A
#
# COMPACT_ATOMS: atom_id res chain seq x y z
N ASN A 1 -6.62 -17.54 12.64
CA ASN A 1 -6.29 -16.23 13.27
C ASN A 1 -4.77 -16.11 13.36
N ARG A 2 -4.20 -14.90 13.40
CA ARG A 2 -2.74 -14.65 13.36
C ARG A 2 -1.95 -15.44 14.40
N GLU A 3 -2.47 -15.57 15.61
CA GLU A 3 -1.85 -16.38 16.66
C GLU A 3 -1.72 -17.85 16.25
N ALA A 4 -2.82 -18.49 15.82
CA ALA A 4 -2.80 -19.86 15.32
C ALA A 4 -1.86 -20.06 14.12
N ALA A 5 -1.75 -19.08 13.20
CA ALA A 5 -0.79 -19.14 12.10
C ALA A 5 0.66 -19.11 12.60
N LYS A 6 0.94 -18.27 13.61
CA LYS A 6 2.28 -18.13 14.20
C LYS A 6 2.67 -19.28 15.13
N GLU A 7 1.71 -19.99 15.70
CA GLU A 7 1.94 -21.25 16.42
C GLU A 7 2.49 -22.33 15.49
N ILE A 8 1.98 -22.42 14.26
CA ILE A 8 2.45 -23.36 13.24
C ILE A 8 3.79 -22.89 12.65
N LYS A 9 3.88 -21.60 12.31
CA LYS A 9 5.07 -21.02 11.68
C LYS A 9 5.30 -19.58 12.18
N LYS A 10 6.33 -19.39 13.02
CA LYS A 10 6.59 -18.11 13.72
C LYS A 10 6.76 -16.91 12.78
N ASP A 11 7.34 -17.11 11.61
CA ASP A 11 7.57 -16.11 10.55
C ASP A 11 6.42 -16.01 9.54
N ALA A 12 5.27 -16.66 9.79
CA ALA A 12 4.09 -16.50 8.94
C ALA A 12 3.67 -15.03 8.87
N TYR A 13 3.57 -14.52 7.64
CA TYR A 13 3.09 -13.18 7.33
C TYR A 13 1.57 -13.19 7.13
N VAL A 14 0.84 -12.63 8.08
CA VAL A 14 -0.63 -12.65 8.08
C VAL A 14 -1.16 -11.30 7.60
N MET A 15 -1.51 -11.23 6.33
CA MET A 15 -2.01 -10.02 5.68
C MET A 15 -3.49 -10.13 5.36
N GLY A 16 -4.24 -9.03 5.55
CA GLY A 16 -5.66 -8.95 5.25
C GLY A 16 -5.97 -7.91 4.17
N GLU A 17 -7.06 -8.14 3.45
CA GLU A 17 -7.61 -7.17 2.51
C GLU A 17 -8.53 -6.19 3.25
N VAL A 18 -8.05 -4.95 3.44
CA VAL A 18 -8.82 -3.87 4.06
C VAL A 18 -8.68 -2.62 3.20
N MET A 19 -9.76 -2.23 2.51
CA MET A 19 -9.79 -1.04 1.66
C MET A 19 -9.74 0.26 2.49
N GLY A 20 -10.24 0.22 3.73
CA GLY A 20 -10.36 1.37 4.63
C GLY A 20 -9.24 1.50 5.67
N VAL A 21 -9.52 2.21 6.76
CA VAL A 21 -8.60 2.31 7.91
C VAL A 21 -8.59 0.99 8.67
N ALA A 22 -7.40 0.42 8.90
CA ALA A 22 -7.23 -0.90 9.48
C ALA A 22 -6.86 -0.87 10.98
N THR A 23 -7.01 0.27 11.66
CA THR A 23 -6.58 0.46 13.06
C THR A 23 -7.18 -0.58 14.02
N SER A 24 -8.43 -1.00 13.81
CA SER A 24 -9.07 -2.04 14.64
C SER A 24 -8.34 -3.38 14.57
N TRP A 25 -7.94 -3.81 13.36
CA TRP A 25 -7.24 -5.08 13.11
C TRP A 25 -5.85 -5.12 13.73
N PHE A 26 -5.16 -3.98 13.74
CA PHE A 26 -3.85 -3.87 14.38
C PHE A 26 -3.97 -3.82 15.91
N LYS A 27 -4.98 -3.12 16.45
CA LYS A 27 -5.26 -3.10 17.89
C LYS A 27 -5.62 -4.48 18.43
N SER A 28 -6.40 -5.26 17.68
CA SER A 28 -6.75 -6.65 18.03
C SER A 28 -5.63 -7.66 17.75
N LYS A 29 -4.46 -7.21 17.26
CA LYS A 29 -3.33 -8.06 16.86
C LYS A 29 -3.75 -9.20 15.93
N SER A 30 -4.74 -8.97 15.07
CA SER A 30 -5.29 -9.99 14.18
C SER A 30 -4.55 -10.10 12.85
N LEU A 31 -3.81 -9.06 12.46
CA LEU A 31 -3.05 -8.99 11.21
C LEU A 31 -1.64 -8.43 11.45
N ASP A 32 -0.67 -8.86 10.65
CA ASP A 32 0.66 -8.23 10.55
C ASP A 32 0.62 -7.01 9.62
N ALA A 33 -0.24 -7.03 8.60
CA ALA A 33 -0.32 -5.98 7.58
C ALA A 33 -1.68 -5.98 6.87
N VAL A 34 -1.92 -4.93 6.07
CA VAL A 34 -3.06 -4.87 5.13
C VAL A 34 -2.61 -4.46 3.74
N MET A 35 -3.44 -4.78 2.75
CA MET A 35 -3.34 -4.20 1.40
C MET A 35 -3.48 -2.68 1.49
N ASN A 36 -2.42 -1.96 1.15
CA ASN A 36 -2.31 -0.53 1.39
C ASN A 36 -3.01 0.29 0.29
N TYR A 37 -4.33 0.14 0.19
CA TYR A 37 -5.16 0.87 -0.78
C TYR A 37 -5.15 2.38 -0.55
N LYS A 38 -4.97 2.85 0.70
CA LYS A 38 -4.80 4.27 0.99
C LYS A 38 -3.54 4.87 0.36
N LEU A 39 -2.41 4.15 0.41
CA LEU A 39 -1.21 4.59 -0.30
C LEU A 39 -1.46 4.61 -1.81
N ARG A 40 -2.12 3.58 -2.35
CA ARG A 40 -2.48 3.52 -3.77
C ARG A 40 -3.28 4.75 -4.21
N ASP A 41 -4.31 5.12 -3.46
CA ASP A 41 -5.16 6.27 -3.78
C ASP A 41 -4.35 7.57 -3.79
N LEU A 42 -3.46 7.74 -2.82
CA LEU A 42 -2.56 8.90 -2.77
C LEU A 42 -1.59 8.95 -3.96
N LEU A 43 -1.09 7.80 -4.42
CA LEU A 43 -0.25 7.71 -5.62
C LEU A 43 -1.03 8.03 -6.90
N ILE A 44 -2.31 7.66 -6.96
CA ILE A 44 -3.20 8.03 -8.07
C ILE A 44 -3.41 9.54 -8.09
N ASP A 45 -3.73 10.13 -6.94
CA ASP A 45 -3.99 11.57 -6.84
C ASP A 45 -2.77 12.40 -7.23
N PHE A 46 -1.57 11.95 -6.88
CA PHE A 46 -0.31 12.63 -7.25
C PHE A 46 0.13 12.35 -8.70
N PHE A 47 0.36 11.10 -9.08
CA PHE A 47 1.01 10.77 -10.37
C PHE A 47 0.05 10.77 -11.57
N ILE A 48 -1.24 10.50 -11.34
CA ILE A 48 -2.21 10.31 -12.42
C ILE A 48 -3.09 11.54 -12.56
N LYS A 49 -3.85 11.85 -11.50
CA LYS A 49 -4.82 12.95 -11.51
C LYS A 49 -4.15 14.31 -11.40
N GLU A 50 -2.92 14.36 -10.88
CA GLU A 50 -2.18 15.60 -10.60
C GLU A 50 -3.04 16.57 -9.74
N ALA A 51 -3.85 16.00 -8.85
CA ALA A 51 -4.80 16.72 -8.01
C ALA A 51 -4.13 17.33 -6.78
N ILE A 52 -2.93 16.84 -6.43
CA ILE A 52 -2.11 17.32 -5.33
C ILE A 52 -0.68 17.55 -5.81
N ASN A 53 -0.02 18.57 -5.26
CA ASN A 53 1.38 18.87 -5.55
C ASN A 53 2.34 18.07 -4.64
N ALA A 54 3.65 18.19 -4.88
CA ALA A 54 4.66 17.43 -4.15
C ALA A 54 4.70 17.73 -2.63
N VAL A 55 4.40 18.97 -2.23
CA VAL A 55 4.37 19.37 -0.82
C VAL A 55 3.18 18.70 -0.12
N GLU A 56 2.01 18.77 -0.74
CA GLU A 56 0.78 18.14 -0.24
C GLU A 56 0.91 16.62 -0.18
N PHE A 57 1.50 16.00 -1.21
CA PHE A 57 1.77 14.57 -1.25
C PHE A 57 2.66 14.14 -0.08
N ASN A 58 3.74 14.87 0.20
CA ASN A 58 4.62 14.56 1.33
C ASN A 58 3.91 14.73 2.68
N GLN A 59 3.10 15.78 2.84
CA GLN A 59 2.31 16.02 4.06
C GLN A 59 1.29 14.90 4.30
N GLN A 60 0.59 14.46 3.26
CA GLN A 60 -0.38 13.38 3.35
C GLN A 60 0.29 12.03 3.63
N LEU A 61 1.43 11.74 3.00
CA LEU A 61 2.24 10.55 3.32
C LEU A 61 2.70 10.55 4.77
N TYR A 62 3.18 11.68 5.26
CA TYR A 62 3.60 11.83 6.66
C TYR A 62 2.43 11.56 7.61
N SER A 63 1.29 12.20 7.36
CA SER A 63 0.08 12.03 8.16
C SER A 63 -0.43 10.59 8.15
N PHE A 64 -0.35 9.93 6.99
CA PHE A 64 -0.71 8.52 6.86
C PHE A 64 0.21 7.62 7.69
N ARG A 65 1.54 7.83 7.66
CA ARG A 65 2.48 7.05 8.49
C ARG A 65 2.20 7.22 9.98
N GLN A 66 1.78 8.41 10.42
CA GLN A 66 1.40 8.65 11.82
C GLN A 66 0.13 7.90 12.27
N THR A 67 -0.65 7.34 11.34
CA THR A 67 -1.85 6.54 11.68
C THR A 67 -1.48 5.19 12.31
N TYR A 68 -0.30 4.65 12.00
CA TYR A 68 0.16 3.35 12.46
C TYR A 68 1.56 3.44 13.08
N SER A 69 1.96 2.45 13.88
CA SER A 69 3.33 2.40 14.38
C SER A 69 4.33 2.13 13.26
N ASP A 70 5.59 2.54 13.45
CA ASP A 70 6.65 2.29 12.48
C ASP A 70 6.78 0.82 12.11
N SER A 71 6.68 -0.08 13.09
CA SER A 71 6.69 -1.53 12.84
C SER A 71 5.61 -1.93 11.85
N ILE A 72 4.37 -1.46 12.02
CA ILE A 72 3.28 -1.76 11.08
C ILE A 72 3.59 -1.17 9.70
N ASN A 73 4.04 0.08 9.65
CA ASN A 73 4.39 0.75 8.39
C ASN A 73 5.44 -0.03 7.57
N TYR A 74 6.43 -0.66 8.23
CA TYR A 74 7.43 -1.50 7.56
C TYR A 74 6.89 -2.83 7.03
N PHE A 75 5.74 -3.30 7.54
CA PHE A 75 5.10 -4.54 7.06
C PHE A 75 3.97 -4.29 6.06
N MET A 76 3.52 -3.06 5.84
CA MET A 76 2.39 -2.76 4.96
C MET A 76 2.57 -3.33 3.55
N PHE A 77 1.50 -3.90 3.00
CA PHE A 77 1.52 -4.49 1.67
C PHE A 77 1.18 -3.42 0.63
N ASN A 78 2.22 -2.77 0.11
CA ASN A 78 2.08 -1.65 -0.81
C ASN A 78 1.81 -2.14 -2.23
N LEU A 79 0.78 -1.62 -2.88
CA LEU A 79 0.37 -2.04 -4.22
C LEU A 79 -0.07 -0.84 -5.07
N LEU A 80 0.11 -0.96 -6.39
CA LEU A 80 -0.43 -0.02 -7.37
C LEU A 80 -1.76 -0.51 -7.96
N ASP A 81 -1.93 -1.82 -8.06
CA ASP A 81 -3.14 -2.46 -8.57
C ASP A 81 -3.27 -3.89 -8.02
N SER A 82 -4.46 -4.47 -8.19
CA SER A 82 -4.84 -5.83 -7.83
C SER A 82 -5.74 -6.42 -8.91
N HIS A 83 -6.33 -7.59 -8.66
CA HIS A 83 -7.34 -8.16 -9.54
C HIS A 83 -8.72 -7.50 -9.35
N ASP A 84 -8.93 -6.87 -8.20
CA ASP A 84 -10.19 -6.21 -7.82
C ASP A 84 -10.25 -4.72 -8.20
N VAL A 85 -9.11 -4.15 -8.63
CA VAL A 85 -9.03 -2.74 -9.03
C VAL A 85 -8.40 -2.58 -10.42
N PRO A 86 -8.73 -1.51 -11.16
CA PRO A 86 -8.16 -1.28 -12.48
C PRO A 86 -6.63 -1.25 -12.46
N ARG A 87 -6.02 -1.75 -13.54
CA ARG A 87 -4.57 -1.70 -13.76
C ARG A 87 -4.07 -0.26 -13.70
N PHE A 88 -2.94 -0.06 -13.04
CA PHE A 88 -2.40 1.29 -12.84
C PHE A 88 -2.07 1.97 -14.18
N LEU A 89 -1.54 1.21 -15.16
CA LEU A 89 -1.26 1.71 -16.50
C LEU A 89 -2.52 2.19 -17.24
N THR A 90 -3.65 1.50 -17.05
CA THR A 90 -4.94 1.91 -17.61
C THR A 90 -5.38 3.25 -17.03
N LEU A 91 -5.22 3.43 -15.71
CA LEU A 91 -5.49 4.71 -15.05
C LEU A 91 -4.54 5.82 -15.54
N CYS A 92 -3.29 5.50 -15.89
CA CYS A 92 -2.36 6.42 -16.52
C CYS A 92 -2.73 6.80 -17.97
N GLY A 93 -3.82 6.27 -18.56
CA GLY A 93 -4.15 6.46 -19.96
C GLY A 93 -3.10 5.88 -20.91
N GLY A 94 -2.43 4.79 -20.51
CA GLY A 94 -1.33 4.19 -21.28
C GLY A 94 0.02 4.92 -21.15
N ASN A 95 0.13 5.95 -20.32
CA ASN A 95 1.38 6.69 -20.13
C ASN A 95 2.39 5.89 -19.28
N VAL A 96 3.32 5.21 -19.96
CA VAL A 96 4.38 4.41 -19.34
C VAL A 96 5.33 5.24 -18.47
N LYS A 97 5.52 6.54 -18.75
CA LYS A 97 6.39 7.40 -17.93
C LYS A 97 5.79 7.60 -16.53
N LYS A 98 4.49 7.87 -16.44
CA LYS A 98 3.76 7.96 -15.16
C LYS A 98 3.83 6.65 -14.38
N MET A 99 3.63 5.52 -15.06
CA MET A 99 3.76 4.20 -14.44
C MET A 99 5.17 3.96 -13.88
N LYS A 100 6.23 4.28 -14.64
CA LYS A 100 7.61 4.13 -14.16
C LYS A 100 7.88 4.95 -12.90
N LEU A 101 7.40 6.19 -12.82
CA LEU A 101 7.55 7.02 -11.62
C LEU A 101 6.84 6.40 -10.41
N ALA A 102 5.60 5.92 -10.58
CA ALA A 102 4.87 5.26 -9.49
C ALA A 102 5.54 3.96 -9.04
N VAL A 103 6.12 3.17 -9.96
CA VAL A 103 6.87 1.96 -9.64
C VAL A 103 8.17 2.28 -8.89
N VAL A 104 8.90 3.33 -9.32
CA VAL A 104 10.10 3.79 -8.59
C VAL A 104 9.74 4.21 -7.18
N PHE A 105 8.64 4.96 -7.00
CA PHE A 105 8.16 5.29 -5.67
C PHE A 105 7.83 4.03 -4.86
N LEU A 106 7.05 3.11 -5.43
CA LEU A 106 6.67 1.86 -4.75
C LEU A 106 7.90 1.07 -4.25
N MET A 107 8.94 0.97 -5.06
CA MET A 107 10.16 0.21 -4.75
C MET A 107 11.12 0.93 -3.79
N THR A 108 10.93 2.22 -3.57
CA THR A 108 11.77 3.04 -2.67
C THR A 108 11.04 3.42 -1.37
N TYR A 109 9.74 3.13 -1.29
CA TYR A 109 8.92 3.41 -0.12
C TYR A 109 9.00 2.28 0.92
N ILE A 110 8.81 2.64 2.19
CA ILE A 110 8.78 1.68 3.31
C ILE A 110 7.61 0.71 3.17
N GLY A 111 7.81 -0.55 3.54
CA GLY A 111 6.80 -1.61 3.43
C GLY A 111 7.22 -2.70 2.45
N ALA A 112 6.32 -3.63 2.20
CA ALA A 112 6.50 -4.70 1.23
C ALA A 112 5.88 -4.29 -0.12
N PRO A 113 6.69 -3.96 -1.14
CA PRO A 113 6.17 -3.63 -2.46
C PRO A 113 5.61 -4.88 -3.15
N ARG A 114 4.41 -4.75 -3.71
CA ARG A 114 3.78 -5.77 -4.53
C ARG A 114 3.57 -5.27 -5.94
N VAL A 115 4.09 -6.04 -6.89
CA VAL A 115 3.86 -5.88 -8.33
C VAL A 115 2.96 -7.02 -8.79
N ILE A 116 1.93 -6.70 -9.57
CA ILE A 116 1.17 -7.73 -10.30
C ILE A 116 1.94 -8.12 -11.57
N ILE A 117 2.01 -9.41 -11.88
CA ILE A 117 2.62 -9.85 -13.14
C ILE A 117 1.76 -9.34 -14.30
N ILE A 118 2.44 -8.69 -15.24
CA ILE A 118 1.92 -8.29 -16.55
C ILE A 118 1.97 -9.58 -17.40
N ILE A 119 0.82 -10.19 -17.65
CA ILE A 119 0.66 -11.27 -18.64
C ILE A 119 -0.13 -10.68 -19.80
#